data_AF-A0A259KYA3-F1
#
_entry.id   AF-A0A259KYA3-F1
#
_cell.length_a   1.000
_cell.length_b   1.000
_cell.length_c   1.000
_cell.angle_alpha   90.00
_cell.angle_beta   90.00
_cell.angle_gamma   90.00
#
_symmetry.space_group_name_H-M   'P 1'
#
loop_
_entity.id
_entity.type
_entity.pdbx_description
1 polymer ?
#
loop_
_entity_poly.entity_id
_entity_poly.type
_entity_poly.pdbx_seq_one_letter_code
_entity_poly.pdbx_strand_id
1 'polypeptide(L)'
;WPAFRQRVAAALDEVIGLAGGADAVVSTSGGPIAIIAQHLLELSDRKALELNSVIANTSVSRILYSGRRRSLAVFNNYSHLEAENPALVTFR
;
A
#
# COMPACT_ATOMS: atom_id res chain seq x y z
N TRP A 1 -13.18 10.75 6.89
CA TRP A 1 -12.68 10.05 5.68
C TRP A 1 -11.74 10.91 4.83
N PRO A 2 -12.11 12.11 4.31
CA PRO A 2 -11.20 12.94 3.51
C PRO A 2 -9.89 13.31 4.21
N ALA A 3 -9.96 13.69 5.49
CA ALA A 3 -8.77 13.99 6.29
C ALA A 3 -7.80 12.80 6.42
N PHE A 4 -8.32 11.56 6.47
CA PHE A 4 -7.48 10.36 6.51
C PHE A 4 -6.78 10.16 5.16
N ARG A 5 -7.53 10.28 4.05
CA ARG A 5 -6.99 10.21 2.69
C ARG A 5 -5.86 11.22 2.46
N GLN A 6 -6.09 12.47 2.86
CA GLN A 6 -5.11 13.53 2.73
C GLN A 6 -3.84 13.26 3.53
N ARG A 7 -3.95 12.78 4.78
CA ARG A 7 -2.78 12.43 5.60
C ARG A 7 -1.96 11.29 4.99
N VAL A 8 -2.62 10.26 4.46
CA VAL A 8 -1.92 9.13 3.84
C VAL A 8 -1.21 9.56 2.55
N ALA A 9 -1.85 10.38 1.70
CA ALA A 9 -1.23 10.90 0.50
C ALA A 9 -0.02 11.80 0.82
N ALA A 10 -0.15 12.68 1.82
CA ALA A 10 0.96 13.52 2.28
C ALA A 10 2.14 12.69 2.82
N ALA A 11 1.86 11.64 3.60
CA ALA A 11 2.90 10.75 4.13
C ALA A 11 3.62 9.97 3.01
N LEU A 12 2.91 9.57 1.95
CA LEU A 12 3.54 8.93 0.79
C LEU A 12 4.51 9.90 0.09
N ASP A 13 4.08 11.14 -0.14
CA ASP A 13 4.94 12.16 -0.76
C ASP A 13 6.14 12.51 0.12
N GLU A 14 5.97 12.57 1.44
CA GLU A 14 7.06 12.79 2.40
C GLU A 14 8.10 11.66 2.35
N VAL A 15 7.67 10.39 2.39
CA VAL A 15 8.58 9.23 2.31
C VAL A 15 9.35 9.23 0.99
N ILE A 16 8.70 9.50 -0.14
CA ILE A 16 9.36 9.57 -1.45
C ILE A 16 10.39 10.71 -1.47
N GLY A 17 10.04 11.87 -0.89
CA GLY A 17 10.96 13.00 -0.74
C GLY A 17 12.20 12.64 0.09
N LEU A 18 12.01 11.98 1.23
CA LEU A 18 13.09 11.53 2.11
C LEU A 18 13.97 10.45 1.46
N ALA A 19 13.39 9.57 0.64
CA ALA A 19 14.14 8.51 -0.03
C ALA A 19 15.09 9.05 -1.10
N GLY A 20 14.84 10.24 -1.66
CA GLY A 20 15.77 10.92 -2.56
C GLY A 20 16.13 10.13 -3.83
N GLY A 21 15.25 9.22 -4.27
CA GLY A 21 15.47 8.33 -5.42
C GLY A 21 16.06 6.95 -5.07
N ALA A 22 16.44 6.69 -3.82
CA ALA A 22 16.74 5.36 -3.31
C ALA A 22 15.45 4.60 -2.95
N ASP A 23 15.54 3.30 -2.65
CA ASP A 23 14.40 2.52 -2.15
C ASP A 23 14.05 2.87 -0.69
N ALA A 24 12.76 2.83 -0.36
CA ALA A 24 12.25 2.98 1.01
C ALA A 24 11.35 1.80 1.40
N VAL A 25 11.47 1.35 2.65
CA VAL A 25 10.61 0.32 3.24
C VAL A 25 9.70 0.96 4.28
N VAL A 26 8.40 0.75 4.14
CA VAL A 26 7.38 1.27 5.07
C VAL A 26 6.58 0.10 5.65
N SER A 27 6.56 -0.01 6.97
CA SER A 27 5.64 -0.91 7.68
C SER A 27 4.40 -0.13 8.10
N THR A 28 3.22 -0.57 7.67
CA THR A 28 1.95 0.11 7.94
C THR A 28 0.78 -0.89 7.92
N SER A 29 -0.44 -0.40 8.10
CA SER A 29 -1.67 -1.20 8.14
C SER A 29 -2.42 -1.22 6.79
N GLY A 30 -3.43 -2.08 6.68
CA GLY A 30 -4.27 -2.20 5.47
C GLY A 30 -4.94 -0.88 5.06
N GLY A 31 -5.37 -0.06 6.03
CA GLY A 31 -6.05 1.21 5.75
C GLY A 31 -5.21 2.16 4.88
N PRO A 32 -4.01 2.57 5.31
CA PRO A 32 -3.10 3.36 4.48
C PRO A 32 -2.75 2.69 3.14
N ILE A 33 -2.51 1.38 3.10
CA ILE A 33 -2.20 0.65 1.85
C ILE A 33 -3.38 0.77 0.86
N ALA A 34 -4.61 0.55 1.32
CA ALA A 34 -5.81 0.65 0.51
C ALA A 34 -6.05 2.08 0.00
N ILE A 35 -5.76 3.11 0.81
CA ILE A 35 -5.85 4.50 0.38
C ILE A 35 -4.76 4.84 -0.66
N ILE A 36 -3.55 4.32 -0.50
CA ILE A 36 -2.50 4.52 -1.50
C ILE A 36 -2.90 3.86 -2.83
N ALA A 37 -3.38 2.61 -2.79
CA ALA A 37 -3.89 1.93 -3.98
C ALA A 37 -5.08 2.70 -4.59
N GLN A 38 -5.99 3.22 -3.76
CA GLN A 38 -7.09 4.07 -4.20
C GLN A 38 -6.59 5.29 -4.98
N HIS A 39 -5.61 6.01 -4.42
CA HIS A 39 -5.05 7.21 -5.04
C HIS A 39 -4.34 6.90 -6.36
N LEU A 40 -3.52 5.85 -6.39
CA LEU A 40 -2.71 5.49 -7.56
C LEU A 40 -3.53 4.87 -8.71
N LEU A 41 -4.64 4.23 -8.39
CA LEU A 41 -5.52 3.56 -9.36
C LEU A 41 -6.84 4.30 -9.60
N GLU A 42 -6.97 5.52 -9.06
CA GLU A 42 -8.15 6.38 -9.19
C GLU A 42 -9.47 5.70 -8.80
N LEU A 43 -9.44 4.91 -7.72
CA LEU A 43 -10.58 4.11 -7.30
C LEU A 43 -11.61 4.91 -6.48
N SER A 44 -12.86 4.45 -6.53
CA SER A 44 -13.91 4.96 -5.67
C SER A 44 -13.67 4.59 -4.20
N ASP A 45 -14.27 5.35 -3.28
CA ASP A 45 -14.17 5.09 -1.83
C ASP A 45 -14.67 3.69 -1.46
N ARG A 46 -15.73 3.23 -2.11
CA ARG A 46 -16.26 1.87 -1.94
C ARG A 46 -15.21 0.81 -2.31
N LYS A 47 -14.52 1.00 -3.43
CA LYS A 47 -13.44 0.07 -3.86
C LYS A 47 -12.25 0.09 -2.92
N ALA A 48 -11.92 1.24 -2.34
CA ALA A 48 -10.88 1.32 -1.31
C ALA A 48 -11.23 0.48 -0.06
N LEU A 49 -12.48 0.52 0.38
CA LEU A 49 -12.95 -0.31 1.50
C LEU A 49 -12.91 -1.80 1.16
N GLU A 50 -13.36 -2.18 -0.04
CA GLU A 50 -13.29 -3.56 -0.52
C GLU A 50 -11.84 -4.07 -0.59
N LEU A 51 -10.89 -3.23 -1.03
CA LEU A 51 -9.47 -3.57 -1.07
C LEU A 51 -8.89 -3.79 0.33
N ASN A 52 -9.25 -2.97 1.31
CA ASN A 52 -8.73 -3.13 2.67
C ASN A 52 -9.03 -4.51 3.24
N SER A 53 -10.23 -5.04 2.99
CA SER A 53 -10.67 -6.35 3.50
C SER A 53 -9.91 -7.55 2.95
N VAL A 54 -9.16 -7.39 1.86
CA VAL A 54 -8.40 -8.48 1.24
C VAL A 54 -6.89 -8.40 1.51
N ILE A 55 -6.42 -7.37 2.24
CA ILE A 55 -4.99 -7.22 2.54
C ILE A 55 -4.60 -8.23 3.61
N ALA A 56 -3.72 -9.17 3.26
CA ALA A 56 -3.16 -10.10 4.21
C ALA A 56 -2.15 -9.39 5.12
N ASN A 57 -2.08 -9.82 6.38
CA ASN A 57 -1.04 -9.39 7.30
C ASN A 57 0.34 -9.71 6.71
N THR A 58 1.28 -8.79 6.91
CA THR A 58 2.66 -8.87 6.40
C THR A 58 2.77 -9.05 4.87
N SER A 59 1.72 -8.75 4.11
CA SER A 59 1.84 -8.72 2.66
C SER A 59 2.69 -7.54 2.19
N VAL A 60 3.33 -7.71 1.04
CA VAL A 60 4.21 -6.72 0.42
C VAL A 60 3.48 -6.08 -0.76
N SER A 61 3.40 -4.76 -0.74
CA SER A 61 2.97 -3.95 -1.90
C SER A 61 4.15 -3.10 -2.36
N ARG A 62 4.30 -2.93 -3.68
CA ARG A 62 5.40 -2.19 -4.29
C ARG A 62 4.88 -1.06 -5.14
N ILE A 63 5.41 0.13 -4.88
CA ILE A 63 5.13 1.35 -5.65
C ILE A 63 6.43 1.73 -6.36
N LEU A 64 6.35 1.98 -7.66
CA LEU A 64 7.45 2.55 -8.42
C LEU A 64 7.26 4.05 -8.48
N TYR A 65 8.34 4.81 -8.33
CA TYR A 65 8.29 6.27 -8.50
C TYR A 65 9.49 6.78 -9.27
N SER A 66 9.26 7.87 -10.00
CA SER A 66 10.30 8.63 -10.71
C SER A 66 9.84 10.07 -10.86
N GLY A 67 10.51 11.00 -10.18
CA GLY A 67 10.05 12.38 -10.06
C GLY A 67 8.63 12.44 -9.52
N ARG A 68 7.67 12.93 -10.33
CA ARG A 68 6.24 13.02 -9.96
C ARG A 68 5.41 11.81 -10.39
N ARG A 69 5.97 10.83 -11.09
CA ARG A 69 5.23 9.63 -11.49
C ARG A 69 5.25 8.62 -10.35
N ARG A 70 4.09 8.04 -10.05
CA ARG A 70 3.92 6.94 -9.08
C ARG A 70 3.03 5.89 -9.72
N SER A 71 3.35 4.61 -9.56
CA SER A 71 2.51 3.50 -10.04
C SER A 71 2.57 2.32 -9.09
N LEU A 72 1.44 1.62 -8.92
CA LEU A 72 1.37 0.40 -8.15
C LEU A 72 1.85 -0.76 -9.02
N ALA A 73 3.00 -1.35 -8.68
CA ALA A 73 3.58 -2.48 -9.42
C ALA A 73 3.20 -3.83 -8.82
N VAL A 74 3.07 -3.90 -7.50
CA VAL A 74 2.65 -5.11 -6.77
C VAL A 74 1.68 -4.69 -5.69
N PHE A 75 0.59 -5.43 -5.56
CA PHE A 75 -0.38 -5.26 -4.48
C PHE A 75 -0.51 -6.56 -3.71
N ASN A 76 -0.45 -6.48 -2.38
CA ASN A 76 -0.82 -7.57 -1.48
C ASN A 76 -0.14 -8.91 -1.79
N ASN A 77 1.17 -8.91 -2.06
CA ASN A 77 1.93 -10.14 -2.27
C ASN A 77 2.26 -10.79 -0.92
N TYR A 78 1.71 -11.96 -0.66
CA TYR A 78 1.99 -12.77 0.53
C TYR A 78 2.54 -14.16 0.17
N SER A 79 3.09 -14.33 -1.04
CA SER A 79 3.59 -15.63 -1.52
C SER A 79 4.75 -16.17 -0.69
N HIS A 80 5.50 -15.29 -0.02
CA HIS A 80 6.54 -15.68 0.93
C HIS A 80 5.97 -16.39 2.18
N LEU A 81 4.74 -16.04 2.60
CA LEU A 81 4.04 -16.72 3.68
C LEU A 81 3.53 -18.09 3.22
N GLU A 82 2.93 -18.16 2.03
CA GLU A 82 2.44 -19.41 1.46
C GLU A 82 3.57 -20.44 1.27
N ALA A 83 4.75 -19.96 0.83
CA ALA A 83 5.94 -20.80 0.67
C ALA A 83 6.48 -21.33 2.00
N GLU A 84 6.39 -20.54 3.08
CA GLU A 84 6.83 -20.92 4.42
C GLU A 84 5.81 -21.84 5.11
N ASN A 85 4.57 -21.37 5.26
CA ASN A 85 3.45 -22.11 5.83
C ASN A 85 2.13 -21.37 5.52
N PRO A 86 1.19 -21.97 4.74
CA PRO A 86 -0.09 -21.36 4.41
C PRO A 86 -0.93 -20.89 5.61
N ALA A 87 -0.73 -21.47 6.81
CA ALA A 87 -1.42 -21.04 8.03
C ALA A 87 -0.98 -19.65 8.53
N LEU A 88 0.14 -19.11 8.04
CA LEU A 88 0.60 -17.76 8.37
C LEU A 88 -0.19 -16.67 7.65
N VAL A 89 -0.91 -17.01 6.56
CA VAL A 89 -1.74 -16.07 5.82
C VAL A 89 -2.97 -15.73 6.67
N THR A 90 -3.01 -14.50 7.18
CA THR A 90 -4.08 -14.02 8.06
C THR A 90 -4.56 -12.64 7.61
N PHE A 91 -5.80 -12.26 7.96
CA PHE A 91 -6.46 -11.01 7.56
C PHE A 91 -7.06 -10.32 8.80
N ARG A 92 -7.29 -9.00 8.75
CA ARG A 92 -7.92 -8.22 9.84
C ARG A 92 -8.84 -7.12 9.33
#